data_AF-A0A4Y2PKX0-F1
#
_entry.id   AF-A0A4Y2PKX0-F1
#
_cell.length_a   1.000
_cell.length_b   1.000
_cell.length_c   1.000
_cell.angle_alpha   90.00
_cell.angle_beta   90.00
_cell.angle_gamma   90.00
#
_symmetry.space_group_name_H-M   'P 1'
#
loop_
_entity.id
_entity.type
_entity.pdbx_description
1 polymer ?
#
loop_
_entity_poly.entity_id
_entity_poly.type
_entity_poly.pdbx_seq_one_letter_code
_entity_poly.pdbx_strand_id
1 'polypeptide(L)'
;APDIDCYKDLSEIFKSCVKMLRLGFVFMIYLSFVEIIRSHHFITSKEDCYADGPTAVRVFLTVCSLPASATAKGVVRRRLEVNWVGIQPARTDRVHIYRRDPTRDPTAKPILSVEPIKYPGGYFKSDIELPIHTHHLRVSAEYPCLGYWATYERKKGDVATSTCLRTHPSWMAEGGDHLGGLPLSGIMIPGSHDSGSFFFGEEREPFSKYKYAQEVSIFNQLVYGLRYFDLRVGHYGGEFYINHNFLRTHHTVESVLYQVQKFLTLSPKEIIILDFHNFPHGFRNDGVHLKLQNLIMSVLGPFLIPFTDEFENATIG
;
A
#
# COMPACT_ATOMS: atom_id res chain seq x y z
N ALA A 1 -2.19 34.26 1.56
CA ALA A 1 -1.21 33.17 1.37
C ALA A 1 -1.60 32.45 0.08
N PRO A 2 -0.67 32.03 -0.78
CA PRO A 2 -1.05 31.28 -1.97
C PRO A 2 -1.57 29.91 -1.52
N ASP A 3 -2.77 29.54 -1.98
CA ASP A 3 -3.33 28.20 -1.85
C ASP A 3 -2.38 27.20 -2.51
N ILE A 4 -1.64 26.46 -1.69
CA ILE A 4 -0.88 25.30 -2.14
C ILE A 4 -1.87 24.13 -2.16
N ASP A 5 -2.42 23.89 -3.35
CA ASP A 5 -3.24 22.73 -3.66
C ASP A 5 -2.35 21.49 -3.65
N CYS A 6 -2.48 20.67 -2.59
CA CYS A 6 -1.68 19.45 -2.37
C CYS A 6 -1.72 18.47 -3.55
N TYR A 7 -2.75 18.55 -4.41
CA TYR A 7 -2.87 17.73 -5.62
C TYR A 7 -2.13 18.31 -6.83
N LYS A 8 -1.89 19.63 -6.90
CA LYS A 8 -1.14 20.25 -8.01
C LYS A 8 0.34 19.90 -7.98
N ASP A 9 0.93 19.78 -6.79
CA ASP A 9 2.36 19.44 -6.62
C ASP A 9 2.67 18.02 -7.15
N LEU A 10 1.71 17.10 -7.08
CA LEU A 10 1.85 15.75 -7.66
C LEU A 10 1.91 15.76 -9.20
N SER A 11 1.22 16.71 -9.85
CA SER A 11 1.18 16.81 -11.32
C SER A 11 2.51 17.30 -11.91
N GLU A 12 3.25 18.18 -11.23
CA GLU A 12 4.55 18.68 -11.67
C GLU A 12 5.65 17.62 -11.50
N ILE A 13 5.58 16.82 -10.43
CA ILE A 13 6.41 15.62 -10.26
C ILE A 13 6.17 14.64 -11.40
N PHE A 14 4.91 14.42 -11.79
CA PHE A 14 4.54 13.51 -12.87
C PHE A 14 5.05 13.99 -14.24
N LYS A 15 4.95 15.29 -14.54
CA LYS A 15 5.53 15.87 -15.76
C LYS A 15 7.05 15.63 -15.82
N SER A 16 7.74 15.72 -14.69
CA SER A 16 9.18 15.44 -14.59
C SER A 16 9.50 13.95 -14.75
N CYS A 17 8.71 13.06 -14.14
CA CYS A 17 8.84 11.60 -14.24
C CYS A 17 8.55 11.05 -15.65
N VAL A 18 7.48 11.53 -16.31
CA VAL A 18 7.14 11.16 -17.70
C VAL A 18 8.22 11.63 -18.68
N LYS A 19 8.84 12.80 -18.41
CA LYS A 19 9.98 13.29 -19.20
C LYS A 19 11.21 12.39 -19.09
N MET A 20 11.48 11.84 -17.90
CA MET A 20 12.56 10.86 -17.69
C MET A 20 12.28 9.53 -18.38
N LEU A 21 11.04 9.04 -18.36
CA LEU A 21 10.65 7.79 -19.03
C LEU A 21 10.71 7.87 -20.56
N ARG A 22 10.45 9.05 -21.16
CA ARG A 22 10.53 9.26 -22.62
C ARG A 22 11.96 9.27 -23.17
N LEU A 23 12.99 9.38 -22.33
CA LEU A 23 14.39 9.48 -22.76
C LEU A 23 15.13 8.13 -22.85
N GLY A 24 14.45 6.98 -22.73
CA GLY A 24 15.02 5.68 -23.09
C GLY A 24 16.19 5.21 -22.21
N PHE A 25 16.40 5.79 -21.03
CA PHE A 25 17.40 5.33 -20.07
C PHE A 25 16.85 4.18 -19.22
N VAL A 26 16.92 2.97 -19.76
CA VAL A 26 16.80 1.72 -18.98
C VAL A 26 18.17 1.43 -18.36
N PHE A 27 18.57 2.17 -17.33
CA PHE A 27 19.74 1.80 -16.52
C PHE A 27 19.58 2.27 -15.07
N MET A 28 19.51 1.29 -14.17
CA MET A 28 19.55 1.44 -12.70
C MET A 28 18.53 2.43 -12.09
N ILE A 29 17.37 1.91 -11.70
CA ILE A 29 16.51 2.51 -10.67
C ILE A 29 17.24 2.35 -9.31
N TYR A 30 18.30 3.12 -9.10
CA TYR A 30 19.15 3.08 -7.90
C TYR A 30 18.73 4.21 -6.96
N LEU A 31 18.26 3.89 -5.75
CA LEU A 31 18.15 4.69 -4.51
C LEU A 31 17.51 6.10 -4.55
N SER A 32 17.81 6.94 -5.54
CA SER A 32 17.31 8.30 -5.71
C SER A 32 15.80 8.38 -5.92
N PHE A 33 15.19 7.40 -6.59
CA PHE A 33 13.73 7.38 -6.79
C PHE A 33 12.98 7.16 -5.47
N VAL A 34 13.53 6.35 -4.57
CA VAL A 34 12.97 6.13 -3.22
C VAL A 34 13.11 7.39 -2.38
N GLU A 35 14.23 8.11 -2.49
CA GLU A 35 14.42 9.40 -1.80
C GLU A 35 13.51 10.50 -2.34
N ILE A 36 13.27 10.56 -3.66
CA ILE A 36 12.34 11.52 -4.31
C ILE A 36 10.89 11.20 -3.95
N ILE A 37 10.49 9.93 -3.96
CA ILE A 37 9.19 9.48 -3.43
C ILE A 37 9.07 9.93 -1.97
N ARG A 38 10.07 9.69 -1.13
CA ARG A 38 10.05 10.03 0.30
C ARG A 38 10.08 11.53 0.61
N SER A 39 10.65 12.35 -0.27
CA SER A 39 10.64 13.82 -0.11
C SER A 39 9.29 14.45 -0.43
N HIS A 40 8.40 13.72 -1.13
CA HIS A 40 7.07 14.18 -1.50
C HIS A 40 6.00 13.46 -0.67
N HIS A 41 5.03 14.22 -0.19
CA HIS A 41 4.08 13.76 0.81
C HIS A 41 3.04 12.84 0.15
N PHE A 42 3.03 11.54 0.50
CA PHE A 42 1.90 10.68 0.12
C PHE A 42 0.75 10.94 1.07
N ILE A 43 -0.29 11.56 0.52
CA ILE A 43 -1.54 11.82 1.20
C ILE A 43 -2.38 10.57 1.01
N THR A 44 -2.67 9.88 2.11
CA THR A 44 -3.43 8.61 2.06
C THR A 44 -4.85 8.75 2.61
N SER A 45 -5.19 9.93 3.15
CA SER A 45 -6.49 10.23 3.75
C SER A 45 -6.74 11.73 3.89
N LYS A 46 -8.01 12.11 4.10
CA LYS A 46 -8.43 13.50 4.40
C LYS A 46 -7.77 14.05 5.67
N GLU A 47 -7.48 13.18 6.65
CA GLU A 47 -6.81 13.54 7.90
C GLU A 47 -5.34 13.96 7.67
N ASP A 48 -4.67 13.38 6.67
CA ASP A 48 -3.29 13.71 6.31
C ASP A 48 -3.16 15.11 5.65
N CYS A 49 -4.25 15.62 5.06
CA CYS A 49 -4.32 16.92 4.38
C CYS A 49 -4.74 18.07 5.30
N TYR A 50 -5.75 17.86 6.16
CA TYR A 50 -6.55 18.96 6.71
C TYR A 50 -6.37 19.23 8.19
N ALA A 51 -5.60 18.41 8.92
CA ALA A 51 -5.50 18.61 10.37
C ALA A 51 -4.75 19.91 10.75
N ASP A 52 -3.62 20.26 10.12
CA ASP A 52 -2.76 21.34 10.66
C ASP A 52 -1.89 22.12 9.63
N GLY A 53 -2.14 21.98 8.33
CA GLY A 53 -1.38 22.69 7.28
C GLY A 53 0.05 22.15 7.03
N PRO A 54 0.77 22.67 6.02
CA PRO A 54 2.04 22.12 5.52
C PRO A 54 3.23 22.18 6.49
N THR A 55 3.07 22.80 7.66
CA THR A 55 4.11 23.00 8.68
C THR A 55 3.92 22.15 9.94
N ALA A 56 2.90 21.30 9.98
CA ALA A 56 2.61 20.48 11.15
C ALA A 56 3.62 19.35 11.34
N VAL A 57 4.07 19.16 12.58
CA VAL A 57 4.90 18.00 12.95
C VAL A 57 4.07 16.75 12.78
N ARG A 58 4.53 15.81 11.95
CA ARG A 58 3.87 14.52 11.77
C ARG A 58 4.81 13.40 12.12
N VAL A 59 4.24 12.35 12.72
CA VAL A 59 4.90 11.07 12.95
C VAL A 59 3.98 10.00 12.37
N PHE A 60 4.55 8.99 11.70
CA PHE A 60 3.77 7.89 11.14
C PHE A 60 4.56 6.60 11.02
N LEU A 61 3.82 5.49 10.99
CA LEU A 61 4.37 4.15 10.92
C LEU A 61 4.18 3.57 9.52
N THR A 62 5.21 2.93 8.99
CA THR A 62 5.18 2.19 7.74
C THR A 62 5.84 0.82 7.91
N VAL A 63 5.67 -0.05 6.93
CA VAL A 63 6.40 -1.32 6.86
C VAL A 63 7.58 -1.13 5.92
N CYS A 64 8.78 -1.47 6.38
CA CYS A 64 9.99 -1.39 5.61
C CYS A 64 9.89 -2.31 4.38
N SER A 65 10.18 -1.76 3.19
CA SER A 65 10.15 -2.49 1.92
C SER A 65 11.29 -3.49 1.74
N LEU A 66 12.29 -3.47 2.62
CA LEU A 66 13.37 -4.44 2.59
C LEU A 66 12.87 -5.79 3.12
N PRO A 67 12.98 -6.87 2.32
CA PRO A 67 12.35 -8.16 2.63
C PRO A 67 12.84 -8.77 3.94
N ALA A 68 14.13 -8.57 4.26
CA ALA A 68 14.68 -8.97 5.54
C ALA A 68 15.95 -8.19 5.90
N SER A 69 16.27 -8.13 7.19
CA SER A 69 17.56 -7.63 7.67
C SER A 69 18.15 -8.60 8.68
N ALA A 70 19.44 -8.87 8.54
CA ALA A 70 20.20 -9.57 9.57
C ALA A 70 20.37 -8.63 10.77
N THR A 71 19.95 -9.11 11.93
CA THR A 71 20.16 -8.45 13.23
C THR A 71 20.95 -9.40 14.13
N ALA A 72 21.44 -8.91 15.26
CA ALA A 72 22.06 -9.78 16.27
C ALA A 72 21.13 -10.89 16.80
N LYS A 73 19.80 -10.74 16.62
CA LYS A 73 18.78 -11.70 17.05
C LYS A 73 18.28 -12.60 15.92
N GLY A 74 18.88 -12.51 14.73
CA GLY A 74 18.47 -13.25 13.54
C GLY A 74 17.86 -12.37 12.46
N VAL A 75 17.18 -13.02 11.52
CA VAL A 75 16.57 -12.36 10.37
C VAL A 75 15.20 -11.82 10.76
N VAL A 76 14.99 -10.50 10.62
CA VAL A 76 13.70 -9.86 10.87
C VAL A 76 13.09 -9.41 9.54
N ARG A 77 11.86 -9.86 9.28
CA ARG A 77 11.05 -9.46 8.11
C ARG A 77 10.02 -8.42 8.52
N ARG A 78 9.33 -7.80 7.55
CA ARG A 78 8.19 -6.89 7.80
C ARG A 78 8.46 -5.85 8.89
N ARG A 79 9.64 -5.24 8.84
CA ARG A 79 10.10 -4.37 9.93
C ARG A 79 9.29 -3.09 10.00
N LEU A 80 8.83 -2.75 11.19
CA LEU A 80 8.17 -1.47 11.43
C LEU A 80 9.19 -0.34 11.26
N GLU A 81 8.84 0.65 10.44
CA GLU A 81 9.60 1.88 10.22
C GLU A 81 8.79 3.04 10.79
N VAL A 82 9.41 3.88 11.60
CA VAL A 82 8.81 5.11 12.11
C VAL A 82 9.41 6.29 11.38
N ASN A 83 8.55 7.20 10.94
CA ASN A 83 8.88 8.36 10.10
C ASN A 83 8.39 9.62 10.80
N TRP A 84 9.09 10.73 10.60
CA TRP A 84 8.69 12.04 11.08
C TRP A 84 9.07 13.14 10.09
N VAL A 85 8.20 14.12 9.95
CA VAL A 85 8.34 15.24 9.00
C VAL A 85 7.80 16.53 9.60
N GLY A 86 8.07 17.66 8.94
CA GLY A 86 7.59 18.97 9.37
C GLY A 86 8.32 19.52 10.60
N ILE A 87 9.48 18.96 10.95
CA ILE A 87 10.24 19.39 12.13
C ILE A 87 11.74 19.24 11.95
N GLN A 88 12.50 20.19 12.51
CA GLN A 88 13.94 20.01 12.74
C GLN A 88 14.16 19.36 14.10
N PRO A 89 14.76 18.15 14.15
CA PRO A 89 15.03 17.45 15.39
C PRO A 89 15.93 18.22 16.36
N ALA A 90 15.50 18.34 17.62
CA ALA A 90 16.33 18.84 18.71
C ALA A 90 16.89 17.67 19.55
N ARG A 91 17.91 17.95 20.38
CA ARG A 91 18.55 16.93 21.25
C ARG A 91 17.58 16.34 22.29
N THR A 92 16.60 17.12 22.71
CA THR A 92 15.58 16.73 23.70
C THR A 92 14.48 15.87 23.09
N ASP A 93 14.36 15.85 21.77
CA ASP A 93 13.26 15.19 21.09
C ASP A 93 13.38 13.68 21.18
N ARG A 94 12.23 13.01 21.25
CA ARG A 94 12.14 11.56 21.24
C ARG A 94 11.01 11.12 20.33
N VAL A 95 11.26 10.07 19.56
CA VAL A 95 10.21 9.36 18.82
C VAL A 95 10.02 8.01 19.45
N HIS A 96 8.79 7.67 19.78
CA HIS A 96 8.45 6.45 20.50
C HIS A 96 7.53 5.56 19.69
N ILE A 97 7.62 4.24 19.88
CA ILE A 97 6.64 3.27 19.41
C ILE A 97 6.01 2.55 20.60
N TYR A 98 4.70 2.32 20.58
CA TYR A 98 3.93 1.65 21.62
C TYR A 98 3.08 0.52 21.04
N ARG A 99 2.67 -0.43 21.90
CA ARG A 99 1.71 -1.52 21.57
C ARG A 99 0.24 -1.14 21.79
N ARG A 100 0.00 0.03 22.36
CA ARG A 100 -1.33 0.57 22.71
C ARG A 100 -1.25 2.09 22.73
N ASP A 101 -2.40 2.74 22.59
CA ASP A 101 -2.51 4.19 22.52
C ASP A 101 -1.99 4.87 23.81
N PRO A 102 -0.85 5.59 23.77
CA PRO A 102 -0.30 6.25 24.95
C PRO A 102 -1.10 7.49 25.36
N THR A 103 -1.94 8.04 24.48
CA THR A 103 -2.80 9.21 24.78
C THR A 103 -4.02 8.81 25.60
N ARG A 104 -4.47 7.56 25.45
CA ARG A 104 -5.59 6.98 26.21
C ARG A 104 -5.13 6.20 27.44
N ASP A 105 -3.92 5.64 27.42
CA ASP A 105 -3.34 4.91 28.53
C ASP A 105 -1.99 5.51 28.96
N PRO A 106 -1.98 6.39 29.97
CA PRO A 106 -0.76 7.02 30.48
C PRO A 106 0.27 6.03 31.05
N THR A 107 -0.11 4.78 31.32
CA THR A 107 0.80 3.73 31.82
C THR A 107 1.51 2.97 30.69
N ALA A 108 1.16 3.24 29.43
CA ALA A 108 1.81 2.62 28.28
C ALA A 108 3.31 2.96 28.24
N LYS A 109 4.14 1.91 28.16
CA LYS A 109 5.60 2.05 28.04
C LYS A 109 6.01 1.93 26.57
N PRO A 110 6.94 2.76 26.10
CA PRO A 110 7.45 2.65 24.73
C PRO A 110 8.23 1.35 24.57
N ILE A 111 7.96 0.63 23.48
CA ILE A 111 8.74 -0.56 23.07
C ILE A 111 9.97 -0.17 22.23
N LEU A 112 9.98 1.05 21.70
CA LEU A 112 11.12 1.66 21.02
C LEU A 112 11.17 3.15 21.39
N SER A 113 12.38 3.67 21.58
CA SER A 113 12.64 5.10 21.73
C SER A 113 13.83 5.47 20.87
N VAL A 114 13.65 6.46 20.00
CA VAL A 114 14.65 6.93 19.03
C VAL A 114 14.95 8.40 19.31
N GLU A 115 16.21 8.79 19.16
CA GLU A 115 16.64 10.20 19.18
C GLU A 115 16.64 10.72 17.74
N PRO A 116 15.64 11.51 17.31
CA PRO A 116 15.45 11.85 15.90
C PRO A 116 16.64 12.61 15.30
N ILE A 117 17.38 13.36 16.14
CA ILE A 117 18.59 14.10 15.74
C ILE A 117 19.72 13.19 15.20
N LYS A 118 19.73 11.90 15.54
CA LYS A 118 20.70 10.93 15.01
C LYS A 118 20.33 10.43 13.61
N TYR A 119 19.14 10.75 13.13
CA TYR A 119 18.57 10.25 11.87
C TYR A 119 18.03 11.42 11.04
N PRO A 120 18.92 12.19 10.38
CA PRO A 120 18.52 13.39 9.64
C PRO A 120 17.59 13.10 8.45
N GLY A 121 17.51 11.84 7.99
CA GLY A 121 16.59 11.41 6.94
C GLY A 121 15.12 11.34 7.36
N GLY A 122 14.78 11.59 8.63
CA GLY A 122 13.39 11.64 9.07
C GLY A 122 12.74 10.29 9.33
N TYR A 123 13.52 9.21 9.49
CA TYR A 123 12.98 7.88 9.75
C TYR A 123 13.94 6.99 10.54
N PHE A 124 13.39 5.93 11.14
CA PHE A 124 14.14 4.87 11.78
C PHE A 124 13.52 3.50 11.48
N LYS A 125 14.37 2.58 11.01
CA LYS A 125 14.02 1.17 10.75
C LYS A 125 14.24 0.36 12.01
N SER A 126 13.16 -0.12 12.62
CA SER A 126 13.24 -0.91 13.85
C SER A 126 13.50 -2.40 13.58
N ASP A 127 13.83 -3.14 14.62
CA ASP A 127 13.86 -4.61 14.61
C ASP A 127 12.51 -5.21 15.06
N ILE A 128 11.44 -4.41 15.07
CA ILE A 128 10.09 -4.87 15.41
C ILE A 128 9.45 -5.46 14.16
N GLU A 129 9.15 -6.76 14.20
CA GLU A 129 8.42 -7.44 13.14
C GLU A 129 6.91 -7.17 13.25
N LEU A 130 6.31 -6.70 12.15
CA LEU A 130 4.87 -6.58 12.03
C LEU A 130 4.27 -7.96 11.70
N PRO A 131 3.40 -8.53 12.57
CA PRO A 131 2.76 -9.80 12.26
C PRO A 131 1.89 -9.68 11.01
N ILE A 132 1.71 -10.80 10.32
CA ILE A 132 0.72 -10.88 9.25
C ILE A 132 -0.66 -10.86 9.89
N HIS A 133 -1.36 -9.75 9.71
CA HIS A 133 -2.76 -9.66 10.11
C HIS A 133 -3.61 -10.41 9.09
N THR A 134 -4.16 -11.55 9.48
CA THR A 134 -5.25 -12.17 8.74
C THR A 134 -6.53 -11.43 9.09
N HIS A 135 -6.95 -10.47 8.26
CA HIS A 135 -8.18 -9.70 8.49
C HIS A 135 -9.40 -10.60 8.26
N HIS A 136 -9.65 -11.51 9.19
CA HIS A 136 -10.87 -12.28 9.27
C HIS A 136 -11.92 -11.39 9.93
N LEU A 137 -12.65 -10.66 9.08
CA LEU A 137 -14.00 -10.18 9.39
C LEU A 137 -14.08 -9.14 10.52
N ARG A 138 -13.78 -7.90 10.14
CA ARG A 138 -14.58 -6.67 10.37
C ARG A 138 -13.77 -5.55 9.75
N VAL A 139 -13.97 -5.28 8.46
CA VAL A 139 -13.65 -3.96 7.91
C VAL A 139 -14.70 -3.04 8.54
N SER A 140 -14.44 -2.65 9.79
CA SER A 140 -15.24 -1.64 10.48
C SER A 140 -14.98 -0.31 9.79
N ALA A 141 -16.01 0.53 9.68
CA ALA A 141 -15.87 1.91 9.24
C ALA A 141 -14.95 2.73 10.18
N GLU A 142 -14.66 2.24 11.38
CA GLU A 142 -13.55 2.73 12.21
C GLU A 142 -12.26 2.02 11.82
N TYR A 143 -11.34 2.74 11.18
CA TYR A 143 -9.97 2.29 10.87
C TYR A 143 -9.28 1.69 12.10
N PRO A 144 -9.20 0.35 12.24
CA PRO A 144 -8.58 -0.20 13.42
C PRO A 144 -7.07 0.00 13.28
N CYS A 145 -6.49 0.75 14.22
CA CYS A 145 -5.06 0.74 14.45
C CYS A 145 -4.57 -0.72 14.53
N LEU A 146 -3.52 -1.06 13.80
CA LEU A 146 -2.93 -2.41 13.72
C LEU A 146 -2.09 -2.77 14.96
N GLY A 147 -2.45 -2.23 16.13
CA GLY A 147 -1.80 -2.54 17.41
C GLY A 147 -0.49 -1.81 17.66
N TYR A 148 -0.15 -0.79 16.86
CA TYR A 148 1.06 0.01 17.04
C TYR A 148 0.76 1.51 16.96
N TRP A 149 1.33 2.26 17.89
CA TRP A 149 1.24 3.72 17.96
C TRP A 149 2.62 4.33 17.91
N ALA A 150 2.73 5.52 17.34
CA ALA A 150 3.93 6.32 17.35
C ALA A 150 3.66 7.73 17.89
N THR A 151 4.61 8.26 18.65
CA THR A 151 4.55 9.65 19.12
C THR A 151 5.85 10.37 18.78
N TYR A 152 5.73 11.69 18.61
CA TYR A 152 6.86 12.61 18.58
C TYR A 152 6.78 13.50 19.83
N GLU A 153 7.77 13.44 20.70
CA GLU A 153 7.89 14.25 21.91
C GLU A 153 9.02 15.26 21.76
N ARG A 154 8.80 16.53 22.12
CA ARG A 154 9.85 17.58 22.10
C ARG A 154 10.68 17.63 23.37
N LYS A 155 10.00 17.39 24.48
CA LYS A 155 10.57 17.18 25.81
C LYS A 155 9.72 16.11 26.49
N LYS A 156 10.28 15.49 27.53
CA LYS A 156 9.60 14.40 28.25
C LYS A 156 8.19 14.81 28.67
N GLY A 157 7.18 14.10 28.17
CA GLY A 157 5.76 14.35 28.48
C GLY A 157 5.09 15.44 27.65
N ASP A 158 5.80 16.05 26.69
CA ASP A 158 5.29 17.03 25.74
C ASP A 158 5.19 16.40 24.35
N VAL A 159 4.07 15.69 24.14
CA VAL A 159 3.76 15.00 22.88
C VAL A 159 3.27 16.01 21.86
N ALA A 160 4.07 16.24 20.82
CA ALA A 160 3.72 17.13 19.72
C ALA A 160 2.69 16.48 18.78
N THR A 161 2.81 15.17 18.54
CA THR A 161 1.88 14.42 17.67
C THR A 161 1.88 12.95 18.03
N SER A 162 0.76 12.28 17.78
CA SER A 162 0.54 10.86 18.00
C SER A 162 -0.26 10.28 16.85
N THR A 163 0.11 9.09 16.39
CA THR A 163 -0.67 8.32 15.42
C THR A 163 -0.59 6.83 15.69
N CYS A 164 -1.29 6.04 14.89
CA CYS A 164 -1.15 4.61 14.86
C CYS A 164 -0.89 4.09 13.45
N LEU A 165 -0.40 2.86 13.36
CA LEU A 165 -0.32 2.14 12.10
C LEU A 165 -1.75 1.78 11.67
N ARG A 166 -2.24 2.32 10.55
CA ARG A 166 -3.62 2.18 10.10
C ARG A 166 -3.75 1.36 8.83
N THR A 167 -4.97 0.89 8.58
CA THR A 167 -5.44 0.42 7.28
C THR A 167 -6.07 1.58 6.51
N HIS A 168 -6.27 1.42 5.20
CA HIS A 168 -6.90 2.44 4.35
C HIS A 168 -7.93 1.83 3.38
N PRO A 169 -8.96 1.10 3.88
CA PRO A 169 -9.97 0.48 3.03
C PRO A 169 -10.88 1.45 2.27
N SER A 170 -11.03 2.71 2.68
CA SER A 170 -12.03 3.63 2.09
C SER A 170 -11.47 4.98 1.65
N TRP A 171 -10.17 5.03 1.30
CA TRP A 171 -9.49 6.30 1.02
C TRP A 171 -10.04 7.04 -0.20
N MET A 172 -10.52 6.31 -1.23
CA MET A 172 -11.12 6.95 -2.41
C MET A 172 -12.44 7.61 -2.03
N ALA A 173 -13.28 6.90 -1.27
CA ALA A 173 -14.57 7.40 -0.80
C ALA A 173 -14.42 8.63 0.12
N GLU A 174 -13.45 8.62 1.02
CA GLU A 174 -13.19 9.73 1.95
C GLU A 174 -12.52 10.93 1.30
N GLY A 175 -11.66 10.65 0.32
CA GLY A 175 -11.06 11.67 -0.52
C GLY A 175 -12.00 12.21 -1.58
N GLY A 176 -13.24 11.73 -1.67
CA GLY A 176 -14.20 12.03 -2.74
C GLY A 176 -14.39 13.53 -3.02
N ASP A 177 -14.38 14.38 -2.00
CA ASP A 177 -14.48 15.84 -2.15
C ASP A 177 -13.35 16.45 -3.02
N HIS A 178 -12.17 15.81 -3.03
CA HIS A 178 -10.97 16.27 -3.73
C HIS A 178 -10.58 15.40 -4.92
N LEU A 179 -10.84 14.09 -4.82
CA LEU A 179 -10.49 13.08 -5.81
C LEU A 179 -11.63 12.82 -6.80
N GLY A 180 -12.88 13.02 -6.38
CA GLY A 180 -14.06 12.59 -7.12
C GLY A 180 -14.19 13.23 -8.50
N GLY A 181 -13.72 14.47 -8.67
CA GLY A 181 -13.71 15.17 -9.95
C GLY A 181 -12.43 15.00 -10.77
N LEU A 182 -11.41 14.31 -10.25
CA LEU A 182 -10.18 14.06 -10.98
C LEU A 182 -10.35 12.86 -11.90
N PRO A 183 -9.82 12.93 -13.14
CA PRO A 183 -9.76 11.74 -13.98
C PRO A 183 -8.86 10.69 -13.32
N LEU A 184 -9.16 9.40 -13.49
CA LEU A 184 -8.36 8.30 -12.93
C LEU A 184 -6.87 8.41 -13.30
N SER A 185 -6.57 8.91 -14.50
CA SER A 185 -5.21 9.18 -14.98
C SER A 185 -4.48 10.31 -14.24
N GLY A 186 -5.21 11.17 -13.53
CA GLY A 186 -4.70 12.25 -12.70
C GLY A 186 -4.52 11.87 -11.22
N ILE A 187 -4.81 10.63 -10.84
CA ILE A 187 -4.77 10.16 -9.45
C ILE A 187 -3.59 9.21 -9.25
N MET A 188 -2.85 9.39 -8.16
CA MET A 188 -1.83 8.42 -7.75
C MET A 188 -2.54 7.22 -7.11
N ILE A 189 -2.57 6.10 -7.83
CA ILE A 189 -3.22 4.87 -7.38
C ILE A 189 -2.13 3.86 -6.97
N PRO A 190 -2.05 3.47 -5.69
CA PRO A 190 -1.10 2.44 -5.27
C PRO A 190 -1.49 1.08 -5.84
N GLY A 191 -0.49 0.35 -6.34
CA GLY A 191 -0.66 -1.00 -6.89
C GLY A 191 0.46 -1.94 -6.50
N SER A 192 0.26 -3.23 -6.79
CA SER A 192 1.26 -4.27 -6.59
C SER A 192 1.58 -4.99 -7.89
N HIS A 193 2.84 -5.39 -8.01
CA HIS A 193 3.36 -6.21 -9.12
C HIS A 193 3.19 -7.70 -8.79
N ASP A 194 2.80 -8.52 -9.78
CA ASP A 194 2.50 -9.95 -9.59
C ASP A 194 1.60 -10.20 -8.36
N SER A 195 0.53 -9.42 -8.23
CA SER A 195 -0.23 -9.21 -6.99
C SER A 195 -0.78 -10.49 -6.36
N GLY A 196 -1.25 -11.41 -7.20
CA GLY A 196 -1.82 -12.69 -6.76
C GLY A 196 -0.76 -13.71 -6.35
N SER A 197 0.52 -13.45 -6.61
CA SER A 197 1.63 -14.32 -6.26
C SER A 197 2.07 -14.08 -4.82
N PHE A 198 1.16 -14.29 -3.87
CA PHE A 198 1.42 -14.13 -2.45
C PHE A 198 1.64 -15.45 -1.71
N PHE A 199 2.43 -15.42 -0.64
CA PHE A 199 2.60 -16.56 0.26
C PHE A 199 2.80 -16.09 1.70
N PHE A 200 2.27 -16.88 2.64
CA PHE A 200 2.40 -16.66 4.07
C PHE A 200 3.19 -17.81 4.69
N GLY A 201 4.28 -17.49 5.38
CA GLY A 201 5.06 -18.46 6.15
C GLY A 201 6.51 -18.60 5.71
N GLU A 202 7.18 -19.61 6.26
CA GLU A 202 8.57 -19.90 5.93
C GLU A 202 8.69 -20.48 4.53
N GLU A 203 9.55 -19.88 3.72
CA GLU A 203 9.91 -20.42 2.42
C GLU A 203 10.67 -21.74 2.59
N ARG A 204 9.99 -22.87 2.37
CA ARG A 204 10.59 -24.20 2.47
C ARG A 204 11.06 -24.75 1.12
N GLU A 205 10.60 -24.16 0.01
CA GLU A 205 10.89 -24.63 -1.35
C GLU A 205 12.01 -23.77 -1.99
N PRO A 206 13.02 -24.38 -2.65
CA PRO A 206 14.17 -23.67 -3.25
C PRO A 206 13.80 -22.57 -4.26
N PHE A 207 12.60 -22.64 -4.85
CA PHE A 207 12.12 -21.72 -5.88
C PHE A 207 11.07 -20.71 -5.36
N SER A 208 10.72 -20.75 -4.06
CA SER A 208 9.71 -19.84 -3.49
C SER A 208 10.04 -18.37 -3.70
N LYS A 209 11.32 -17.99 -3.55
CA LYS A 209 11.80 -16.62 -3.78
C LYS A 209 11.58 -16.09 -5.21
N TYR A 210 11.42 -16.98 -6.19
CA TYR A 210 11.12 -16.63 -7.58
C TYR A 210 9.65 -16.79 -7.93
N LYS A 211 8.86 -17.36 -7.01
CA LYS A 211 7.45 -17.73 -7.22
C LYS A 211 6.49 -16.74 -6.60
N TYR A 212 6.87 -16.12 -5.48
CA TYR A 212 6.03 -15.19 -4.75
C TYR A 212 6.65 -13.80 -4.72
N ALA A 213 5.83 -12.79 -5.00
CA ALA A 213 6.20 -11.37 -5.01
C ALA A 213 5.58 -10.60 -3.83
N GLN A 214 4.57 -11.17 -3.17
CA GLN A 214 3.78 -10.50 -2.15
C GLN A 214 3.76 -11.33 -0.85
N GLU A 215 3.77 -10.65 0.30
CA GLU A 215 3.70 -11.29 1.62
C GLU A 215 2.28 -11.35 2.17
N VAL A 216 1.32 -10.74 1.47
CA VAL A 216 -0.06 -10.61 1.90
C VAL A 216 -1.05 -10.88 0.78
N SER A 217 -2.21 -11.42 1.15
CA SER A 217 -3.28 -11.76 0.21
C SER A 217 -3.88 -10.52 -0.45
N ILE A 218 -4.57 -10.72 -1.58
CA ILE A 218 -5.27 -9.66 -2.30
C ILE A 218 -6.22 -8.89 -1.39
N PHE A 219 -6.98 -9.60 -0.55
CA PHE A 219 -7.86 -8.93 0.43
C PHE A 219 -7.11 -8.00 1.37
N ASN A 220 -5.96 -8.44 1.90
CA ASN A 220 -5.15 -7.62 2.80
C ASN A 220 -4.50 -6.43 2.06
N GLN A 221 -4.04 -6.62 0.83
CA GLN A 221 -3.53 -5.53 -0.01
C GLN A 221 -4.60 -4.44 -0.21
N LEU A 222 -5.84 -4.84 -0.50
CA LEU A 222 -6.99 -3.93 -0.61
C LEU A 222 -7.26 -3.19 0.70
N VAL A 223 -7.27 -3.90 1.84
CA VAL A 223 -7.45 -3.30 3.17
C VAL A 223 -6.33 -2.29 3.49
N TYR A 224 -5.10 -2.53 3.03
CA TYR A 224 -3.99 -1.58 3.20
C TYR A 224 -4.02 -0.40 2.22
N GLY A 225 -4.95 -0.37 1.27
CA GLY A 225 -5.19 0.77 0.39
C GLY A 225 -4.81 0.56 -1.09
N LEU A 226 -4.24 -0.59 -1.47
CA LEU A 226 -3.92 -0.87 -2.88
C LEU A 226 -5.20 -0.97 -3.71
N ARG A 227 -5.17 -0.44 -4.94
CA ARG A 227 -6.32 -0.43 -5.87
C ARG A 227 -5.96 -0.86 -7.29
N TYR A 228 -4.68 -1.07 -7.60
CA TYR A 228 -4.23 -1.62 -8.87
C TYR A 228 -3.53 -2.97 -8.68
N PHE A 229 -3.95 -3.99 -9.41
CA PHE A 229 -3.45 -5.36 -9.24
C PHE A 229 -3.03 -5.98 -10.57
N ASP A 230 -1.73 -6.32 -10.70
CA ASP A 230 -1.16 -7.12 -11.78
C ASP A 230 -1.47 -8.61 -11.55
N LEU A 231 -2.37 -9.17 -12.36
CA LEU A 231 -2.80 -10.56 -12.32
C LEU A 231 -2.35 -11.33 -13.56
N ARG A 232 -1.32 -12.16 -13.38
CA ARG A 232 -0.83 -13.03 -14.45
C ARG A 232 -1.47 -14.40 -14.35
N VAL A 233 -2.16 -14.80 -15.42
CA VAL A 233 -3.04 -15.98 -15.40
C VAL A 233 -2.47 -17.11 -16.26
N GLY A 234 -2.38 -18.30 -15.67
CA GLY A 234 -2.14 -19.54 -16.40
C GLY A 234 -3.38 -20.44 -16.40
N HIS A 235 -3.65 -21.11 -17.51
CA HIS A 235 -4.72 -22.09 -17.66
C HIS A 235 -4.16 -23.51 -17.64
N TYR A 236 -4.62 -24.35 -16.71
CA TYR A 236 -4.11 -25.70 -16.46
C TYR A 236 -5.27 -26.67 -16.30
N GLY A 237 -5.43 -27.60 -17.24
CA GLY A 237 -6.42 -28.68 -17.10
C GLY A 237 -7.87 -28.23 -16.93
N GLY A 238 -8.25 -27.04 -17.41
CA GLY A 238 -9.59 -26.47 -17.27
C GLY A 238 -9.74 -25.40 -16.18
N GLU A 239 -8.71 -25.21 -15.36
CA GLU A 239 -8.73 -24.23 -14.26
C GLU A 239 -7.75 -23.07 -14.50
N PHE A 240 -8.03 -21.93 -13.89
CA PHE A 240 -7.19 -20.74 -13.95
C PHE A 240 -6.43 -20.54 -12.64
N TYR A 241 -5.11 -20.41 -12.74
CA TYR A 241 -4.22 -20.17 -11.60
C TYR A 241 -3.45 -18.86 -11.78
N ILE A 242 -3.06 -18.26 -10.66
CA ILE A 242 -2.09 -17.18 -10.66
C ILE A 242 -0.70 -17.76 -10.93
N ASN A 243 0.03 -17.08 -11.81
CA ASN A 243 1.41 -17.37 -12.14
C ASN A 243 2.32 -16.21 -11.77
N HIS A 244 3.58 -16.52 -11.49
CA HIS A 244 4.68 -15.56 -11.59
C HIS A 244 5.62 -16.06 -12.69
N ASN A 245 5.59 -15.39 -13.85
CA ASN A 245 6.19 -15.91 -15.08
C ASN A 245 5.65 -17.31 -15.41
N PHE A 246 6.52 -18.30 -15.63
CA PHE A 246 6.12 -19.68 -15.92
C PHE A 246 5.79 -20.51 -14.67
N LEU A 247 5.96 -19.94 -13.46
CA LEU A 247 5.73 -20.65 -12.21
C LEU A 247 4.28 -20.49 -11.74
N ARG A 248 3.53 -21.60 -11.71
CA ARG A 248 2.17 -21.64 -11.16
C ARG A 248 2.19 -21.55 -9.64
N THR A 249 1.43 -20.62 -9.07
CA THR A 249 1.17 -20.55 -7.62
C THR A 249 0.15 -21.60 -7.19
N HIS A 250 -0.23 -21.61 -5.91
CA HIS A 250 -1.32 -22.45 -5.41
C HIS A 250 -2.67 -21.72 -5.42
N HIS A 251 -2.69 -20.44 -5.82
CA HIS A 251 -3.90 -19.62 -5.83
C HIS A 251 -4.60 -19.73 -7.17
N THR A 252 -5.91 -20.01 -7.14
CA THR A 252 -6.76 -19.95 -8.32
C THR A 252 -7.15 -18.49 -8.59
N VAL A 253 -7.41 -18.14 -9.85
CA VAL A 253 -7.95 -16.81 -10.19
C VAL A 253 -9.29 -16.60 -9.51
N GLU A 254 -10.15 -17.63 -9.47
CA GLU A 254 -11.43 -17.60 -8.77
C GLU A 254 -11.27 -17.19 -7.29
N SER A 255 -10.30 -17.78 -6.57
CA SER A 255 -10.04 -17.42 -5.17
C SER A 255 -9.58 -15.97 -4.99
N VAL A 256 -8.88 -15.41 -5.98
CA VAL A 256 -8.48 -13.99 -6.00
C VAL A 256 -9.69 -13.09 -6.27
N LEU A 257 -10.53 -13.44 -7.25
CA LEU A 257 -11.75 -12.69 -7.56
C LEU A 257 -12.71 -12.66 -6.38
N TYR A 258 -12.87 -13.75 -5.63
CA TYR A 258 -13.70 -13.76 -4.43
C TYR A 258 -13.16 -12.85 -3.31
N GLN A 259 -11.84 -12.68 -3.20
CA GLN A 259 -11.27 -11.71 -2.26
C GLN A 259 -11.58 -10.27 -2.67
N VAL A 260 -11.50 -9.96 -3.96
CA VAL A 260 -11.90 -8.66 -4.52
C VAL A 260 -13.39 -8.41 -4.29
N GLN A 261 -14.24 -9.38 -4.62
CA GLN A 261 -15.69 -9.32 -4.42
C GLN A 261 -16.05 -9.04 -2.96
N LYS A 262 -15.43 -9.79 -2.04
CA LYS A 262 -15.63 -9.61 -0.60
C LYS A 262 -15.26 -8.19 -0.16
N PHE A 263 -14.16 -7.64 -0.65
CA PHE A 263 -13.76 -6.28 -0.32
C PHE A 263 -14.74 -5.25 -0.86
N LEU A 264 -15.18 -5.37 -2.13
CA LEU A 264 -16.13 -4.45 -2.75
C LEU A 264 -17.49 -4.46 -2.03
N THR A 265 -17.90 -5.61 -1.47
CA THR A 265 -19.10 -5.69 -0.63
C THR A 265 -18.95 -4.90 0.68
N LEU A 266 -17.73 -4.81 1.22
CA LEU A 266 -17.42 -4.08 2.46
C LEU A 266 -17.10 -2.60 2.21
N SER A 267 -16.60 -2.26 1.02
CA SER A 267 -16.14 -0.90 0.65
C SER A 267 -16.73 -0.52 -0.73
N PRO A 268 -18.05 -0.30 -0.84
CA PRO A 268 -18.75 -0.21 -2.13
C PRO A 268 -18.47 1.07 -2.92
N LYS A 269 -17.75 2.03 -2.34
CA LYS A 269 -17.37 3.31 -2.97
C LYS A 269 -15.93 3.31 -3.50
N GLU A 270 -15.26 2.17 -3.46
CA GLU A 270 -13.88 2.04 -3.94
C GLU A 270 -13.85 1.47 -5.35
N ILE A 271 -12.92 1.98 -6.17
CA ILE A 271 -12.67 1.46 -7.53
C ILE A 271 -11.43 0.59 -7.51
N ILE A 272 -11.52 -0.62 -8.08
CA ILE A 272 -10.41 -1.57 -8.17
C ILE A 272 -10.09 -1.82 -9.64
N ILE A 273 -8.82 -1.65 -9.99
CA ILE A 273 -8.28 -1.91 -11.31
C ILE A 273 -7.58 -3.27 -11.28
N LEU A 274 -8.14 -4.22 -12.03
CA LEU A 274 -7.54 -5.54 -12.23
C LEU A 274 -6.92 -5.58 -13.63
N ASP A 275 -5.59 -5.70 -13.68
CA ASP A 275 -4.85 -5.84 -14.92
C ASP A 275 -4.53 -7.32 -15.18
N PHE A 276 -5.17 -7.90 -16.20
CA PHE A 276 -4.92 -9.27 -16.64
C PHE A 276 -3.97 -9.26 -17.84
N HIS A 277 -2.67 -9.52 -17.63
CA HIS A 277 -1.67 -9.52 -18.71
C HIS A 277 -0.67 -10.70 -18.66
N ASN A 278 0.19 -10.79 -19.68
CA ASN A 278 1.25 -11.79 -19.92
C ASN A 278 0.82 -13.27 -20.13
N PHE A 279 -0.38 -13.68 -19.69
CA PHE A 279 -1.00 -15.00 -19.93
C PHE A 279 -0.02 -16.19 -20.15
N PRO A 280 0.88 -16.48 -19.19
CA PRO A 280 2.12 -17.24 -19.44
C PRO A 280 1.93 -18.72 -19.79
N HIS A 281 0.73 -19.29 -19.60
CA HIS A 281 0.50 -20.71 -19.85
C HIS A 281 -0.95 -21.00 -20.26
N GLY A 282 -1.15 -21.84 -21.27
CA GLY A 282 -2.45 -22.45 -21.58
C GLY A 282 -3.47 -21.58 -22.35
N PHE A 283 -3.13 -20.33 -22.68
CA PHE A 283 -3.92 -19.44 -23.54
C PHE A 283 -3.56 -19.65 -25.01
N ARG A 284 -3.97 -20.79 -25.57
CA ARG A 284 -3.63 -21.19 -26.95
C ARG A 284 -4.63 -20.74 -28.02
N ASN A 285 -5.78 -20.21 -27.60
CA ASN A 285 -6.85 -19.71 -28.47
C ASN A 285 -7.81 -18.80 -27.68
N ASP A 286 -8.62 -18.04 -28.41
CA ASP A 286 -9.58 -17.08 -27.86
C ASP A 286 -10.65 -17.73 -26.96
N GLY A 287 -10.95 -19.01 -27.18
CA GLY A 287 -11.90 -19.76 -26.35
C GLY A 287 -11.46 -19.85 -24.87
N VAL A 288 -10.16 -19.81 -24.59
CA VAL A 288 -9.65 -19.77 -23.22
C VAL A 288 -9.83 -18.38 -22.60
N HIS A 289 -9.64 -17.31 -23.37
CA HIS A 289 -9.93 -15.95 -22.93
C HIS A 289 -11.43 -15.77 -22.61
N LEU A 290 -12.32 -16.30 -23.44
CA LEU A 290 -13.77 -16.29 -23.19
C LEU A 290 -14.15 -17.03 -21.89
N LYS A 291 -13.50 -18.15 -21.60
CA LYS A 291 -13.70 -18.87 -20.33
C LYS A 291 -13.26 -18.03 -19.13
N LEU A 292 -12.14 -17.32 -19.23
CA LEU A 292 -11.68 -16.41 -18.18
C LEU A 292 -12.65 -15.25 -17.99
N GLN A 293 -13.12 -14.63 -19.08
CA GLN A 293 -14.13 -13.57 -19.03
C GLN A 293 -15.41 -14.06 -18.36
N ASN A 294 -15.89 -15.26 -18.69
CA ASN A 294 -17.07 -15.84 -18.04
C ASN A 294 -16.88 -16.05 -16.53
N LEU A 295 -15.69 -16.46 -16.09
CA LEU A 295 -15.36 -16.56 -14.67
C LEU A 295 -15.36 -15.18 -13.99
N ILE A 296 -14.79 -14.16 -14.64
CA ILE A 296 -14.80 -12.78 -14.11
C ILE A 296 -16.25 -12.27 -14.01
N MET A 297 -17.05 -12.46 -15.06
CA MET A 297 -18.46 -12.06 -15.07
C MET A 297 -19.29 -12.79 -14.01
N SER A 298 -19.04 -14.09 -13.78
CA SER A 298 -19.80 -14.86 -12.80
C SER A 298 -19.52 -14.42 -11.36
N VAL A 299 -18.28 -14.00 -11.06
CA VAL A 299 -17.89 -13.57 -9.71
C VAL A 299 -18.10 -12.07 -9.50
N LEU A 300 -17.63 -11.24 -10.43
CA LEU A 300 -17.61 -9.77 -10.28
C LEU A 300 -18.70 -9.05 -11.06
N GLY A 301 -19.51 -9.72 -11.88
CA GLY A 301 -20.50 -9.09 -12.77
C GLY A 301 -21.29 -7.93 -12.16
N PRO A 302 -21.87 -8.05 -10.95
CA PRO A 302 -22.61 -6.96 -10.29
C PRO A 302 -21.78 -5.72 -9.93
N PHE A 303 -20.44 -5.82 -9.94
CA PHE A 303 -19.49 -4.77 -9.57
C PHE A 303 -18.73 -4.21 -10.77
N LEU A 304 -18.86 -4.81 -11.96
CA LEU A 304 -18.13 -4.36 -13.13
C LEU A 304 -18.71 -3.04 -13.65
N ILE A 305 -17.81 -2.10 -13.94
CA ILE A 305 -18.16 -0.85 -14.59
C ILE A 305 -18.41 -1.16 -16.08
N PRO A 306 -19.56 -0.76 -16.65
CA PRO A 306 -19.82 -0.94 -18.08
C PRO A 306 -18.71 -0.31 -18.92
N PHE A 307 -18.35 -0.96 -20.02
CA PHE A 307 -17.46 -0.35 -20.99
C PHE A 307 -18.11 0.91 -21.58
N THR A 308 -17.36 2.00 -21.64
CA THR A 308 -17.76 3.24 -22.30
C THR A 308 -16.58 3.77 -23.12
N ASP A 309 -16.87 4.40 -24.26
CA ASP A 309 -15.85 4.99 -25.14
C ASP A 309 -15.17 6.23 -24.51
N GLU A 310 -15.70 6.73 -23.39
CA GLU A 310 -15.25 7.96 -22.70
C GLU A 310 -14.31 7.67 -21.52
N PHE A 311 -13.70 6.47 -21.44
CA PHE A 311 -12.87 6.08 -20.30
C PHE A 311 -11.68 7.02 -20.04
N GLU A 312 -11.20 7.74 -21.06
CA GLU A 312 -10.13 8.74 -20.91
C GLU A 312 -10.44 9.84 -19.87
N ASN A 313 -11.73 10.11 -19.64
CA ASN A 313 -12.22 11.08 -18.67
C ASN A 313 -12.90 10.44 -17.45
N ALA A 314 -12.81 9.11 -17.29
CA ALA A 314 -13.43 8.42 -16.16
C ALA A 314 -12.90 8.98 -14.83
N THR A 315 -13.81 9.37 -13.94
CA THR A 315 -13.51 9.90 -12.61
C THR A 315 -13.81 8.87 -11.53
N ILE A 316 -13.41 9.15 -10.28
CA ILE A 316 -13.79 8.31 -9.13
C ILE A 316 -15.26 8.52 -8.74
N GLY A 317 -15.78 9.74 -8.90
CA GLY A 317 -17.15 10.13 -8.53
C GLY A 317 -18.22 9.71 -9.53
#